data_AF-A0A397T5N5-F1
#
_entry.id   AF-A0A397T5N5-F1
#
_cell.length_a   1.000
_cell.length_b   1.000
_cell.length_c   1.000
_cell.angle_alpha   90.00
_cell.angle_beta   90.00
_cell.angle_gamma   90.00
#
_symmetry.space_group_name_H-M   'P 1'
#
loop_
_entity.id
_entity.type
_entity.pdbx_description
1 polymer ?
#
loop_
_entity_poly.entity_id
_entity_poly.type
_entity_poly.pdbx_seq_one_letter_code
_entity_poly.pdbx_strand_id
1 'polypeptide(L)'
;MSNRKLRTIASWFCGKGGTTETSTLVSYQDNQKQEKVEEIISETHDDKDIKVDLCFVLDCTGSMGGYINAAKDCIQQVVEHMERTNPNIKLWIGFCGYRDHCDGDNRLQIFDFTNSHEEFKDYISKKVIADGGGDAPEDVLGGLDAAVKKLNWCHSTRVLLHMGDYPPHGTDFWKLDDSYPNGDPNGLTAESVLNDIKSSGISYYFGKITDNTDEMIRIFQGILGKFLVFDLTSNGNDPEELVAKVFGSICSSITTTVTLNGSMEKSRQRKVLEKDSREPNWNTLPVKTGELMNYRFPRSLVDILDPNYFRIKSNIISRKFSYKHAPKPFASGAEQYAYFGLDVTHDSSKKIVIKERIIKANSFGKCLEAAEASTIASFLSREFNSAIEQVGIDKKVNFLQVQVLRRTAGFSTRYFTVEPKFLDAKFKRFNANSGVIKEYHSTLEAFAHFTYEYTKGYLVVYDLQGIELVDQFLLTDPAIQCTDRYRFGGTNLGKRGIDDNFLVNHKCDSVCQKLGLNIKS
;
A
#
# COMPACT_ATOMS: atom_id res chain seq x y z
N MET A 1 56.14 -20.44 7.37
CA MET A 1 55.00 -20.55 6.43
C MET A 1 53.82 -19.84 7.07
N SER A 2 53.25 -18.88 6.33
CA SER A 2 52.74 -17.62 6.86
C SER A 2 51.21 -17.57 6.86
N ASN A 3 50.61 -17.50 8.05
CA ASN A 3 49.33 -16.84 8.28
C ASN A 3 49.56 -15.32 8.27
N ARG A 4 49.01 -14.60 7.27
CA ARG A 4 48.98 -13.14 7.22
C ARG A 4 47.61 -12.67 6.69
N LYS A 5 46.84 -12.01 7.57
CA LYS A 5 46.50 -10.57 7.54
C LYS A 5 45.18 -10.25 6.84
N LEU A 6 44.12 -10.17 7.64
CA LEU A 6 43.08 -9.15 7.47
C LEU A 6 43.44 -7.99 8.40
N ARG A 7 43.86 -6.86 7.82
CA ARG A 7 44.11 -5.61 8.52
C ARG A 7 42.92 -4.67 8.28
N THR A 8 42.23 -4.39 9.37
CA THR A 8 41.26 -3.31 9.57
C THR A 8 41.90 -1.95 9.29
N ILE A 9 41.22 -1.11 8.52
CA ILE A 9 41.50 0.33 8.39
C ILE A 9 40.44 1.05 9.22
N ALA A 10 40.79 1.39 10.46
CA ALA A 10 40.08 2.37 11.27
C ALA A 10 41.08 2.96 12.28
N SER A 11 41.83 3.97 11.88
CA SER A 11 42.50 4.88 12.81
C SER A 11 42.89 6.18 12.13
N TRP A 12 42.11 7.24 12.36
CA TRP A 12 42.58 8.63 12.33
C TRP A 12 41.65 9.40 13.26
N PHE A 13 42.04 9.49 14.54
CA PHE A 13 41.92 10.65 15.44
C PHE A 13 42.54 10.24 16.80
N CYS A 14 43.61 10.96 17.18
CA CYS A 14 44.24 10.98 18.50
C CYS A 14 43.20 11.25 19.63
N GLY A 15 43.41 10.95 20.90
CA GLY A 15 44.62 10.60 21.65
C GLY A 15 44.30 10.28 23.12
N LYS A 16 45.34 9.88 23.86
CA LYS A 16 45.34 9.20 25.19
C LYS A 16 45.09 10.09 26.42
N GLY A 17 44.71 9.42 27.52
CA GLY A 17 44.89 9.81 28.94
C GLY A 17 43.55 10.03 29.64
N GLY A 18 43.20 9.51 30.82
CA GLY A 18 43.89 8.88 31.95
C GLY A 18 42.83 8.38 32.96
N THR A 19 43.29 7.78 34.06
CA THR A 19 42.60 6.79 34.92
C THR A 19 41.68 7.32 36.04
N THR A 20 40.63 6.52 36.29
CA THR A 20 40.01 6.12 37.59
C THR A 20 39.58 7.17 38.62
N GLU A 21 38.28 7.49 38.62
CA GLU A 21 37.36 7.56 39.78
C GLU A 21 36.02 8.09 39.26
N THR A 22 35.24 7.25 38.56
CA THR A 22 33.99 7.71 37.92
C THR A 22 32.97 6.59 37.69
N SER A 23 33.23 5.35 38.11
CA SER A 23 32.41 4.21 37.69
C SER A 23 31.11 4.01 38.48
N THR A 24 30.90 4.70 39.61
CA THR A 24 29.71 4.52 40.47
C THR A 24 28.71 5.68 40.42
N LEU A 25 29.12 6.87 39.99
CA LEU A 25 28.20 8.01 39.78
C LEU A 25 27.67 8.06 38.34
N VAL A 26 28.43 7.52 37.37
CA VAL A 26 28.02 7.45 35.96
C VAL A 26 26.90 6.43 35.76
N SER A 27 26.90 5.29 36.47
CA SER A 27 25.85 4.27 36.33
C SER A 27 24.47 4.71 36.86
N TYR A 28 24.43 5.58 37.87
CA TYR A 28 23.17 6.10 38.42
C TYR A 28 22.59 7.24 37.57
N GLN A 29 23.44 8.09 36.99
CA GLN A 29 23.02 9.15 36.07
C GLN A 29 22.67 8.62 34.68
N ASP A 30 23.31 7.53 34.22
CA ASP A 30 22.98 6.88 32.95
C ASP A 30 21.66 6.12 33.03
N ASN A 31 21.34 5.43 34.14
CA ASN A 31 20.01 4.79 34.29
C ASN A 31 18.86 5.81 34.34
N GLN A 32 19.02 6.93 35.05
CA GLN A 32 18.00 7.99 35.06
C GLN A 32 17.90 8.75 33.74
N LYS A 33 19.01 8.89 32.99
CA LYS A 33 18.97 9.43 31.63
C LYS A 33 18.35 8.44 30.66
N GLN A 34 18.56 7.14 30.83
CA GLN A 34 18.02 6.10 29.96
C GLN A 34 16.51 5.93 30.18
N GLU A 35 16.05 5.96 31.43
CA GLU A 35 14.61 6.01 31.76
C GLU A 35 13.96 7.31 31.24
N LYS A 36 14.59 8.48 31.42
CA LYS A 36 14.06 9.74 30.84
C LYS A 36 14.12 9.78 29.32
N VAL A 37 15.11 9.15 28.70
CA VAL A 37 15.20 9.06 27.23
C VAL A 37 14.15 8.09 26.70
N GLU A 38 13.88 6.98 27.38
CA GLU A 38 12.77 6.07 27.06
C GLU A 38 11.40 6.73 27.28
N GLU A 39 11.24 7.52 28.35
CA GLU A 39 10.02 8.28 28.64
C GLU A 39 9.80 9.41 27.61
N ILE A 40 10.84 10.16 27.23
CA ILE A 40 10.79 11.20 26.17
C ILE A 40 10.62 10.58 24.77
N ILE A 41 11.19 9.40 24.51
CA ILE A 41 10.96 8.64 23.27
C ILE A 41 9.48 8.18 23.23
N SER A 42 8.92 7.73 24.36
CA SER A 42 7.53 7.30 24.45
C SER A 42 6.54 8.47 24.28
N GLU A 43 6.82 9.63 24.88
CA GLU A 43 5.97 10.82 24.78
C GLU A 43 6.07 11.52 23.41
N THR A 44 7.14 11.29 22.62
CA THR A 44 7.28 11.85 21.26
C THR A 44 6.83 10.91 20.13
N HIS A 45 6.58 9.62 20.41
CA HIS A 45 6.08 8.65 19.43
C HIS A 45 4.55 8.68 19.26
N ASP A 46 3.80 9.09 20.28
CA ASP A 46 2.34 8.89 20.32
C ASP A 46 1.54 9.80 19.35
N ASP A 47 2.15 10.88 18.85
CA ASP A 47 1.57 11.81 17.86
C ASP A 47 2.03 11.52 16.41
N LYS A 48 2.86 10.48 16.20
CA LYS A 48 3.41 10.09 14.89
C LYS A 48 2.92 8.74 14.37
N ASP A 49 2.42 7.90 15.25
CA ASP A 49 1.88 6.59 14.90
C ASP A 49 0.61 6.72 14.05
N ILE A 50 0.52 5.89 12.99
CA ILE A 50 -0.73 5.75 12.23
C ILE A 50 -1.68 4.86 13.05
N LYS A 51 -2.70 5.47 13.64
CA LYS A 51 -3.71 4.77 14.45
C LYS A 51 -4.86 4.29 13.56
N VAL A 52 -5.18 3.00 13.63
CA VAL A 52 -6.17 2.33 12.79
C VAL A 52 -7.15 1.55 13.65
N ASP A 53 -8.44 1.79 13.45
CA ASP A 53 -9.50 0.96 14.01
C ASP A 53 -9.80 -0.18 13.03
N LEU A 54 -9.57 -1.42 13.47
CA LEU A 54 -9.84 -2.64 12.72
C LEU A 54 -10.89 -3.48 13.44
N CYS A 55 -12.10 -3.54 12.90
CA CYS A 55 -13.19 -4.36 13.43
C CYS A 55 -13.34 -5.64 12.62
N PHE A 56 -13.44 -6.77 13.32
CA PHE A 56 -13.87 -8.03 12.73
C PHE A 56 -15.35 -8.28 13.05
N VAL A 57 -16.16 -8.48 12.01
CA VAL A 57 -17.56 -8.91 12.16
C VAL A 57 -17.64 -10.36 11.69
N LEU A 58 -18.11 -11.26 12.54
CA LEU A 58 -18.02 -12.69 12.29
C LEU A 58 -19.34 -13.39 12.60
N ASP A 59 -19.78 -14.20 11.65
CA ASP A 59 -20.80 -15.22 11.87
C ASP A 59 -20.33 -16.25 12.90
N CYS A 60 -21.07 -16.38 13.99
CA CYS A 60 -20.75 -17.27 15.12
C CYS A 60 -21.80 -18.39 15.30
N THR A 61 -22.60 -18.66 14.27
CA THR A 61 -23.68 -19.66 14.29
C THR A 61 -23.13 -21.09 14.28
N GLY A 62 -24.01 -22.08 14.48
CA GLY A 62 -23.61 -23.48 14.40
C GLY A 62 -23.04 -23.91 13.04
N SER A 63 -23.49 -23.31 11.92
CA SER A 63 -23.03 -23.65 10.56
C SER A 63 -21.54 -23.31 10.36
N MET A 64 -21.07 -22.30 11.08
CA MET A 64 -19.66 -21.89 11.12
C MET A 64 -18.74 -22.88 11.82
N GLY A 65 -19.24 -23.98 12.41
CA GLY A 65 -18.43 -24.94 13.17
C GLY A 65 -17.22 -25.49 12.42
N GLY A 66 -17.32 -25.71 11.10
CA GLY A 66 -16.21 -26.17 10.26
C GLY A 66 -15.20 -25.07 9.87
N TYR A 67 -15.57 -23.80 10.04
CA TYR A 67 -14.86 -22.65 9.51
C TYR A 67 -14.32 -21.71 10.61
N ILE A 68 -14.91 -21.73 11.80
CA ILE A 68 -14.66 -20.70 12.81
C ILE A 68 -13.21 -20.70 13.31
N ASN A 69 -12.57 -21.86 13.44
CA ASN A 69 -11.15 -21.91 13.83
C ASN A 69 -10.26 -21.33 12.72
N ALA A 70 -10.54 -21.63 11.46
CA ALA A 70 -9.79 -21.02 10.34
C ALA A 70 -10.01 -19.50 10.27
N ALA A 71 -11.22 -19.02 10.55
CA ALA A 71 -11.51 -17.58 10.64
C ALA A 71 -10.72 -16.92 11.77
N LYS A 72 -10.67 -17.53 12.97
CA LYS A 72 -9.87 -17.05 14.11
C LYS A 72 -8.38 -17.03 13.79
N ASP A 73 -7.85 -18.09 13.20
CA ASP A 73 -6.43 -18.18 12.83
C ASP A 73 -6.09 -17.10 11.80
N CYS A 74 -6.95 -16.88 10.81
CA CYS A 74 -6.79 -15.79 9.84
C CYS A 74 -6.77 -14.41 10.52
N ILE A 75 -7.70 -14.15 11.45
CA ILE A 75 -7.77 -12.91 12.22
C ILE A 75 -6.43 -12.67 12.94
N GLN A 76 -5.93 -13.67 13.66
CA GLN A 76 -4.69 -13.54 14.43
C GLN A 76 -3.48 -13.31 13.52
N GLN A 77 -3.37 -14.07 12.43
CA GLN A 77 -2.26 -13.92 11.48
C GLN A 77 -2.26 -12.55 10.79
N VAL A 78 -3.42 -11.99 10.46
CA VAL A 78 -3.50 -10.63 9.87
C VAL A 78 -2.96 -9.58 10.84
N VAL A 79 -3.34 -9.66 12.12
CA VAL A 79 -2.88 -8.71 13.14
C VAL A 79 -1.36 -8.85 13.34
N GLU A 80 -0.85 -10.06 13.54
CA GLU A 80 0.59 -10.31 13.70
C GLU A 80 1.40 -9.86 12.49
N HIS A 81 0.89 -10.10 11.27
CA HIS A 81 1.56 -9.71 10.04
C HIS A 81 1.61 -8.18 9.91
N MET A 82 0.55 -7.47 10.31
CA MET A 82 0.52 -6.00 10.35
C MET A 82 1.58 -5.44 11.30
N GLU A 83 1.63 -5.93 12.54
CA GLU A 83 2.59 -5.48 13.54
C GLU A 83 4.05 -5.72 13.12
N ARG A 84 4.30 -6.89 12.52
CA ARG A 84 5.65 -7.26 12.05
C ARG A 84 6.09 -6.41 10.86
N THR A 85 5.18 -6.12 9.93
CA THR A 85 5.50 -5.49 8.65
C THR A 85 5.43 -3.97 8.70
N ASN A 86 4.55 -3.40 9.53
CA ASN A 86 4.35 -1.96 9.67
C ASN A 86 4.31 -1.55 11.16
N PRO A 87 5.46 -1.50 11.84
CA PRO A 87 5.54 -1.23 13.29
C PRO A 87 5.03 0.16 13.73
N ASN A 88 4.99 1.11 12.80
CA ASN A 88 4.45 2.47 13.00
C ASN A 88 2.91 2.52 12.90
N ILE A 89 2.26 1.39 12.59
CA ILE A 89 0.81 1.29 12.55
C ILE A 89 0.34 0.69 13.87
N LYS A 90 -0.37 1.47 14.67
CA LYS A 90 -0.99 1.01 15.91
C LYS A 90 -2.42 0.58 15.63
N LEU A 91 -2.66 -0.72 15.78
CA LEU A 91 -3.98 -1.31 15.60
C LEU A 91 -4.78 -1.22 16.89
N TRP A 92 -5.97 -0.66 16.78
CA TRP A 92 -7.04 -0.80 17.75
C TRP A 92 -8.02 -1.83 17.18
N ILE A 93 -8.18 -2.95 17.87
CA ILE A 93 -8.85 -4.12 17.32
C ILE A 93 -10.15 -4.36 18.09
N GLY A 94 -11.26 -4.42 17.35
CA GLY A 94 -12.59 -4.68 17.88
C GLY A 94 -13.20 -5.93 17.24
N PHE A 95 -14.20 -6.50 17.89
CA PHE A 95 -14.91 -7.68 17.39
C PHE A 95 -16.42 -7.59 17.64
N CYS A 96 -17.20 -8.01 16.64
CA CYS A 96 -18.63 -8.17 16.73
C CYS A 96 -19.05 -9.52 16.13
N GLY A 97 -19.36 -10.47 16.99
CA GLY A 97 -19.97 -11.74 16.60
C GLY A 97 -21.48 -11.59 16.49
N TYR A 98 -22.09 -12.20 15.47
CA TYR A 98 -23.54 -12.31 15.34
C TYR A 98 -23.98 -13.77 15.17
N ARG A 99 -25.24 -14.05 15.53
CA ARG A 99 -25.95 -15.31 15.32
C ARG A 99 -27.33 -15.05 14.72
N ASP A 100 -28.33 -15.88 14.98
CA ASP A 100 -29.70 -15.69 14.51
C ASP A 100 -30.53 -14.88 15.55
N HIS A 101 -31.62 -14.26 15.12
CA HIS A 101 -32.61 -13.62 15.96
C HIS A 101 -33.19 -14.52 17.04
N CYS A 102 -33.22 -15.84 16.84
CA CYS A 102 -33.73 -16.78 17.84
C CYS A 102 -32.79 -16.99 19.04
N ASP A 103 -31.53 -16.55 18.95
CA ASP A 103 -30.49 -16.78 19.98
C ASP A 103 -30.54 -15.84 21.19
N GLY A 104 -31.56 -14.98 21.29
CA GLY A 104 -31.80 -14.12 22.46
C GLY A 104 -30.60 -13.25 22.83
N ASP A 105 -30.15 -13.32 24.08
CA ASP A 105 -29.03 -12.51 24.58
C ASP A 105 -27.68 -12.92 23.96
N ASN A 106 -27.55 -14.14 23.43
CA ASN A 106 -26.33 -14.62 22.77
C ASN A 106 -26.24 -14.19 21.30
N ARG A 107 -27.31 -13.58 20.76
CA ARG A 107 -27.38 -13.13 19.36
C ARG A 107 -26.23 -12.23 18.94
N LEU A 108 -25.79 -11.33 19.81
CA LEU A 108 -24.72 -10.38 19.53
C LEU A 108 -23.61 -10.48 20.59
N GLN A 109 -22.37 -10.62 20.14
CA GLN A 109 -21.19 -10.69 20.99
C GLN A 109 -20.24 -9.54 20.66
N ILE A 110 -20.12 -8.57 21.57
CA ILE A 110 -19.38 -7.33 21.33
C ILE A 110 -18.11 -7.31 22.18
N PHE A 111 -16.99 -7.01 21.54
CA PHE A 111 -15.72 -6.71 22.17
C PHE A 111 -15.23 -5.38 21.62
N ASP A 112 -15.17 -4.37 22.49
CA ASP A 112 -14.80 -3.01 22.09
C ASP A 112 -13.30 -2.92 21.72
N PHE A 113 -12.91 -1.83 21.08
CA PHE A 113 -11.55 -1.64 20.59
C PHE A 113 -10.52 -1.68 21.72
N THR A 114 -9.55 -2.57 21.61
CA THR A 114 -8.34 -2.61 22.46
C THR A 114 -7.09 -2.42 21.61
N ASN A 115 -6.05 -1.81 22.19
CA ASN A 115 -4.70 -1.80 21.63
C ASN A 115 -3.82 -2.93 22.20
N SER A 116 -4.38 -3.81 23.05
CA SER A 116 -3.71 -4.99 23.60
C SER A 116 -3.94 -6.20 22.71
N HIS A 117 -2.93 -6.56 21.92
CA HIS A 117 -2.97 -7.75 21.07
C HIS A 117 -3.15 -9.03 21.87
N GLU A 118 -2.53 -9.13 23.04
CA GLU A 118 -2.67 -10.29 23.94
C GLU A 118 -4.11 -10.45 24.43
N GLU A 119 -4.74 -9.34 24.85
CA GLU A 119 -6.14 -9.34 25.30
C GLU A 119 -7.08 -9.78 24.18
N PHE A 120 -6.90 -9.21 22.98
CA PHE A 120 -7.71 -9.54 21.82
C PHE A 120 -7.54 -11.01 21.40
N LYS A 121 -6.29 -11.51 21.33
CA LYS A 121 -5.99 -12.91 21.04
C LYS A 121 -6.64 -13.84 22.04
N ASP A 122 -6.49 -13.56 23.33
CA ASP A 122 -7.10 -14.34 24.40
C ASP A 122 -8.63 -14.36 24.28
N TYR A 123 -9.24 -13.22 23.96
CA TYR A 123 -10.68 -13.11 23.77
C TYR A 123 -11.15 -13.97 22.58
N ILE A 124 -10.55 -13.80 21.40
CA ILE A 124 -10.90 -14.55 20.19
C ILE A 124 -10.73 -16.06 20.39
N SER A 125 -9.63 -16.49 21.02
CA SER A 125 -9.37 -17.91 21.25
C SER A 125 -10.30 -18.52 22.29
N LYS A 126 -10.62 -17.81 23.37
CA LYS A 126 -11.34 -18.38 24.54
C LYS A 126 -12.84 -18.12 24.56
N LYS A 127 -13.32 -17.04 23.94
CA LYS A 127 -14.71 -16.54 24.09
C LYS A 127 -15.57 -16.65 22.85
N VAL A 128 -14.97 -16.72 21.66
CA VAL A 128 -15.71 -16.85 20.41
C VAL A 128 -15.90 -18.33 20.11
N ILE A 129 -17.12 -18.80 19.92
CA ILE A 129 -17.45 -20.20 19.55
C ILE A 129 -18.57 -20.20 18.52
N ALA A 130 -18.66 -21.30 17.75
CA ALA A 130 -19.73 -21.53 16.79
C ALA A 130 -20.85 -22.28 17.51
N ASP A 131 -21.96 -21.60 17.76
CA ASP A 131 -23.12 -22.13 18.47
C ASP A 131 -24.38 -21.32 18.16
N GLY A 132 -25.54 -21.83 18.57
CA GLY A 132 -26.81 -21.20 18.22
C GLY A 132 -27.15 -21.33 16.73
N GLY A 133 -27.91 -20.38 16.23
CA GLY A 133 -28.50 -20.38 14.89
C GLY A 133 -29.93 -20.92 14.87
N GLY A 134 -30.60 -20.74 13.74
CA GLY A 134 -31.98 -21.20 13.54
C GLY A 134 -32.17 -21.74 12.13
N ASP A 135 -32.65 -20.89 11.22
CA ASP A 135 -32.71 -21.20 9.80
C ASP A 135 -31.43 -20.81 9.07
N ALA A 136 -31.43 -20.85 7.73
CA ALA A 136 -30.22 -20.64 6.96
C ALA A 136 -29.74 -19.18 6.95
N PRO A 137 -30.59 -18.16 6.70
CA PRO A 137 -30.18 -16.77 6.88
C PRO A 137 -29.96 -16.40 8.35
N GLU A 138 -29.16 -15.36 8.59
CA GLU A 138 -28.69 -14.99 9.93
C GLU A 138 -28.89 -13.49 10.24
N ASP A 139 -28.67 -13.04 11.48
CA ASP A 139 -28.75 -11.62 11.90
C ASP A 139 -27.50 -10.81 11.45
N VAL A 140 -27.16 -10.90 10.16
CA VAL A 140 -26.04 -10.19 9.56
C VAL A 140 -26.20 -8.67 9.71
N LEU A 141 -27.43 -8.16 9.51
CA LEU A 141 -27.70 -6.73 9.59
C LEU A 141 -27.58 -6.21 11.02
N GLY A 142 -28.06 -6.95 12.02
CA GLY A 142 -27.88 -6.62 13.43
C GLY A 142 -26.42 -6.68 13.87
N GLY A 143 -25.64 -7.64 13.36
CA GLY A 143 -24.19 -7.70 13.55
C GLY A 143 -23.47 -6.46 13.02
N LEU A 144 -23.77 -6.06 11.78
CA LEU A 144 -23.17 -4.87 11.16
C LEU A 144 -23.63 -3.57 11.84
N ASP A 145 -24.91 -3.45 12.20
CA ASP A 145 -25.45 -2.30 12.92
C ASP A 145 -24.78 -2.14 14.29
N ALA A 146 -24.64 -3.24 15.03
CA ALA A 146 -23.94 -3.27 16.31
C ALA A 146 -22.46 -2.87 16.16
N ALA A 147 -21.76 -3.37 15.15
CA ALA A 147 -20.38 -3.01 14.89
C ALA A 147 -20.21 -1.50 14.60
N VAL A 148 -21.16 -0.87 13.92
CA VAL A 148 -21.11 0.58 13.63
C VAL A 148 -21.50 1.42 14.83
N LYS A 149 -22.54 1.04 15.57
CA LYS A 149 -23.19 1.90 16.59
C LYS A 149 -22.74 1.64 18.02
N LYS A 150 -22.27 0.43 18.33
CA LYS A 150 -21.92 0.03 19.72
C LYS A 150 -20.42 -0.01 19.98
N LEU A 151 -19.58 -0.10 18.94
CA LEU A 151 -18.12 -0.02 19.07
C LEU A 151 -17.65 1.44 19.02
N ASN A 152 -16.61 1.75 19.80
CA ASN A 152 -16.08 3.11 19.94
C ASN A 152 -15.00 3.43 18.88
N TRP A 153 -15.44 3.76 17.66
CA TRP A 153 -14.55 4.17 16.55
C TRP A 153 -13.86 5.52 16.80
N CYS A 154 -12.63 5.49 17.32
CA CYS A 154 -11.90 6.68 17.77
C CYS A 154 -10.98 7.30 16.71
N HIS A 155 -10.55 6.53 15.70
CA HIS A 155 -9.51 6.95 14.76
C HIS A 155 -10.03 7.22 13.35
N SER A 156 -9.20 7.89 12.54
CA SER A 156 -9.57 8.36 11.19
C SER A 156 -9.53 7.27 10.11
N THR A 157 -8.73 6.22 10.31
CA THR A 157 -8.72 5.04 9.46
C THR A 157 -9.54 3.95 10.12
N ARG A 158 -10.70 3.66 9.53
CA ARG A 158 -11.69 2.70 10.05
C ARG A 158 -11.91 1.58 9.04
N VAL A 159 -11.64 0.35 9.44
CA VAL A 159 -11.74 -0.84 8.58
C VAL A 159 -12.64 -1.86 9.25
N LEU A 160 -13.61 -2.39 8.49
CA LEU A 160 -14.49 -3.47 8.93
C LEU A 160 -14.32 -4.66 7.99
N LEU A 161 -13.84 -5.78 8.54
CA LEU A 161 -13.76 -7.07 7.86
C LEU A 161 -14.91 -7.96 8.32
N HIS A 162 -15.88 -8.18 7.46
CA HIS A 162 -17.04 -9.02 7.71
C HIS A 162 -16.82 -10.43 7.13
N MET A 163 -17.08 -11.49 7.88
CA MET A 163 -16.98 -12.89 7.45
C MET A 163 -18.22 -13.66 7.86
N GLY A 164 -18.77 -14.46 6.95
CA GLY A 164 -19.92 -15.32 7.21
C GLY A 164 -20.19 -16.31 6.08
N ASP A 165 -20.92 -17.38 6.39
CA ASP A 165 -21.30 -18.43 5.45
C ASP A 165 -22.73 -18.29 4.94
N TYR A 166 -23.59 -17.51 5.60
CA TYR A 166 -24.96 -17.23 5.15
C TYR A 166 -25.31 -15.73 5.04
N PRO A 167 -26.33 -15.36 4.22
CA PRO A 167 -26.75 -13.97 4.03
C PRO A 167 -27.72 -13.50 5.14
N PRO A 168 -28.06 -12.20 5.20
CA PRO A 168 -29.14 -11.71 6.06
C PRO A 168 -30.51 -12.27 5.67
N HIS A 169 -31.44 -12.28 6.63
CA HIS A 169 -32.86 -12.53 6.38
C HIS A 169 -33.47 -11.58 5.36
N GLY A 170 -34.49 -12.09 4.66
CA GLY A 170 -35.29 -11.36 3.70
C GLY A 170 -35.27 -12.01 2.32
N THR A 171 -36.44 -12.05 1.69
CA THR A 171 -36.61 -12.69 0.37
C THR A 171 -35.77 -12.08 -0.73
N ASP A 172 -35.26 -10.87 -0.59
CA ASP A 172 -34.30 -10.27 -1.52
C ASP A 172 -32.94 -10.96 -1.49
N PHE A 173 -32.53 -11.50 -0.33
CA PHE A 173 -31.23 -12.14 -0.12
C PHE A 173 -31.29 -13.66 -0.25
N TRP A 174 -32.37 -14.27 0.25
CA TRP A 174 -32.52 -15.72 0.31
C TRP A 174 -33.88 -16.16 -0.24
N LYS A 175 -33.89 -17.09 -1.20
CA LYS A 175 -35.11 -17.54 -1.91
C LYS A 175 -35.68 -18.86 -1.37
N LEU A 176 -34.97 -19.52 -0.46
CA LEU A 176 -35.41 -20.77 0.14
C LEU A 176 -36.17 -20.47 1.44
N ASP A 177 -36.30 -21.47 2.32
CA ASP A 177 -36.98 -21.32 3.60
C ASP A 177 -36.24 -20.31 4.48
N ASP A 178 -36.99 -19.35 5.02
CA ASP A 178 -36.54 -18.21 5.81
C ASP A 178 -37.60 -17.92 6.89
N SER A 179 -37.21 -17.88 8.17
CA SER A 179 -38.09 -17.57 9.29
C SER A 179 -38.56 -16.10 9.28
N TYR A 180 -37.80 -15.22 8.61
CA TYR A 180 -38.05 -13.79 8.51
C TYR A 180 -38.03 -13.31 7.05
N PRO A 181 -38.95 -13.80 6.19
CA PRO A 181 -38.93 -13.53 4.74
C PRO A 181 -39.18 -12.06 4.37
N ASN A 182 -39.72 -11.27 5.31
CA ASN A 182 -39.92 -9.83 5.16
C ASN A 182 -38.70 -8.99 5.59
N GLY A 183 -37.58 -9.63 5.93
CA GLY A 183 -36.36 -8.99 6.41
C GLY A 183 -36.23 -8.96 7.94
N ASP A 184 -35.24 -8.22 8.43
CA ASP A 184 -34.92 -8.13 9.86
C ASP A 184 -36.15 -7.71 10.71
N PRO A 185 -36.48 -8.45 11.78
CA PRO A 185 -37.65 -8.21 12.63
C PRO A 185 -37.52 -6.95 13.51
N ASN A 186 -36.32 -6.38 13.65
CA ASN A 186 -36.08 -5.12 14.36
C ASN A 186 -36.22 -3.90 13.42
N GLY A 187 -36.53 -4.12 12.14
CA GLY A 187 -36.72 -3.08 11.13
C GLY A 187 -35.42 -2.57 10.49
N LEU A 188 -34.30 -3.27 10.66
CA LEU A 188 -33.06 -2.93 9.96
C LEU A 188 -33.18 -3.25 8.46
N THR A 189 -32.68 -2.36 7.62
CA THR A 189 -32.55 -2.61 6.18
C THR A 189 -31.09 -2.53 5.76
N ALA A 190 -30.71 -3.28 4.72
CA ALA A 190 -29.37 -3.20 4.17
C ALA A 190 -29.02 -1.77 3.73
N GLU A 191 -29.96 -1.02 3.18
CA GLU A 191 -29.76 0.39 2.84
C GLU A 191 -29.41 1.23 4.06
N SER A 192 -30.12 1.06 5.17
CA SER A 192 -29.87 1.84 6.39
C SER A 192 -28.49 1.54 6.96
N VAL A 193 -28.19 0.26 7.22
CA VAL A 193 -26.96 -0.18 7.87
C VAL A 193 -25.73 0.13 7.00
N LEU A 194 -25.79 -0.15 5.70
CA LEU A 194 -24.66 0.09 4.81
C LEU A 194 -24.43 1.59 4.54
N ASN A 195 -25.48 2.43 4.57
CA ASN A 195 -25.29 3.88 4.54
C ASN A 195 -24.68 4.41 5.84
N ASP A 196 -24.98 3.81 6.99
CA ASP A 196 -24.34 4.13 8.27
C ASP A 196 -22.84 3.79 8.24
N ILE A 197 -22.46 2.61 7.69
CA ILE A 197 -21.05 2.24 7.44
C ILE A 197 -20.36 3.31 6.57
N LYS A 198 -20.99 3.66 5.43
CA LYS A 198 -20.43 4.59 4.45
C LYS A 198 -20.29 6.01 5.01
N SER A 199 -21.30 6.51 5.71
CA SER A 199 -21.30 7.85 6.31
C SER A 199 -20.34 7.96 7.49
N SER A 200 -20.10 6.85 8.20
CA SER A 200 -19.09 6.74 9.26
C SER A 200 -17.65 6.62 8.73
N GLY A 201 -17.46 6.61 7.40
CA GLY A 201 -16.15 6.52 6.77
C GLY A 201 -15.47 5.15 6.92
N ILE A 202 -16.25 4.11 7.22
CA ILE A 202 -15.74 2.75 7.44
C ILE A 202 -15.51 2.07 6.09
N SER A 203 -14.29 1.58 5.87
CA SER A 203 -13.97 0.74 4.71
C SER A 203 -14.47 -0.69 4.95
N TYR A 204 -15.48 -1.10 4.19
CA TYR A 204 -16.09 -2.42 4.29
C TYR A 204 -15.42 -3.45 3.37
N TYR A 205 -15.17 -4.64 3.91
CA TYR A 205 -14.64 -5.80 3.22
C TYR A 205 -15.39 -7.05 3.61
N PHE A 206 -15.49 -8.02 2.70
CA PHE A 206 -16.21 -9.28 2.96
C PHE A 206 -15.35 -10.52 2.68
N GLY A 207 -15.25 -11.43 3.64
CA GLY A 207 -14.69 -12.77 3.49
C GLY A 207 -15.81 -13.79 3.27
N LYS A 208 -15.98 -14.21 2.02
CA LYS A 208 -16.96 -15.18 1.55
C LYS A 208 -16.53 -16.60 1.94
N ILE A 209 -17.28 -17.28 2.80
CA ILE A 209 -17.00 -18.68 3.20
C ILE A 209 -17.70 -19.68 2.29
N THR A 210 -18.91 -19.35 1.82
CA THR A 210 -19.69 -20.18 0.90
C THR A 210 -20.35 -19.33 -0.20
N ASP A 211 -20.85 -19.99 -1.25
CA ASP A 211 -21.61 -19.37 -2.34
C ASP A 211 -23.00 -18.87 -1.91
N ASN A 212 -23.49 -19.21 -0.71
CA ASN A 212 -24.80 -18.76 -0.22
C ASN A 212 -24.89 -17.23 -0.04
N THR A 213 -23.74 -16.56 0.05
CA THR A 213 -23.64 -15.11 0.27
C THR A 213 -23.53 -14.30 -1.03
N ASP A 214 -23.56 -14.92 -2.21
CA ASP A 214 -23.35 -14.24 -3.49
C ASP A 214 -24.39 -13.16 -3.80
N GLU A 215 -25.66 -13.43 -3.47
CA GLU A 215 -26.73 -12.46 -3.69
C GLU A 215 -26.63 -11.27 -2.73
N MET A 216 -26.26 -11.52 -1.47
CA MET A 216 -25.93 -10.46 -0.50
C MET A 216 -24.79 -9.59 -1.03
N ILE A 217 -23.70 -10.19 -1.52
CA ILE A 217 -22.57 -9.45 -2.09
C ILE A 217 -23.05 -8.55 -3.24
N ARG A 218 -23.88 -9.08 -4.15
CA ARG A 218 -24.43 -8.33 -5.29
C ARG A 218 -25.24 -7.11 -4.82
N ILE A 219 -26.12 -7.30 -3.85
CA ILE A 219 -26.98 -6.24 -3.30
C ILE A 219 -26.12 -5.19 -2.56
N PHE A 220 -25.22 -5.63 -1.69
CA PHE A 220 -24.34 -4.74 -0.93
C PHE A 220 -23.46 -3.90 -1.86
N GLN A 221 -22.97 -4.48 -2.97
CA GLN A 221 -22.18 -3.74 -3.98
C GLN A 221 -23.02 -2.69 -4.71
N GLY A 222 -24.33 -2.90 -4.82
CA GLY A 222 -25.27 -1.89 -5.33
C GLY A 222 -25.40 -0.67 -4.41
N ILE A 223 -25.29 -0.87 -3.09
CA ILE A 223 -25.49 0.17 -2.07
C ILE A 223 -24.17 0.88 -1.72
N LEU A 224 -23.14 0.12 -1.34
CA LEU A 224 -21.82 0.65 -0.98
C LEU A 224 -20.98 1.06 -2.20
N GLY A 225 -21.28 0.50 -3.37
CA GLY A 225 -20.35 0.44 -4.50
C GLY A 225 -19.46 -0.80 -4.42
N LYS A 226 -18.60 -0.98 -5.43
CA LYS A 226 -17.71 -2.15 -5.50
C LYS A 226 -16.73 -2.18 -4.32
N PHE A 227 -16.91 -3.12 -3.39
CA PHE A 227 -15.94 -3.48 -2.36
C PHE A 227 -15.21 -4.78 -2.73
N LEU A 228 -14.16 -5.10 -1.98
CA LEU A 228 -13.35 -6.29 -2.20
C LEU A 228 -13.92 -7.49 -1.43
N VAL A 229 -14.02 -8.61 -2.13
CA VAL A 229 -14.47 -9.90 -1.59
C VAL A 229 -13.28 -10.85 -1.58
N PHE A 230 -13.05 -11.50 -0.44
CA PHE A 230 -12.06 -12.56 -0.28
C PHE A 230 -12.78 -13.90 -0.29
N ASP A 231 -12.31 -14.83 -1.11
CA ASP A 231 -12.87 -16.17 -1.16
C ASP A 231 -12.13 -17.06 -0.14
N LEU A 232 -12.86 -17.44 0.91
CA LEU A 232 -12.45 -18.33 2.00
C LEU A 232 -12.90 -19.77 1.78
N THR A 233 -13.45 -20.10 0.61
CA THR A 233 -13.96 -21.45 0.34
C THR A 233 -12.84 -22.48 0.48
N SER A 234 -13.18 -23.65 1.00
CA SER A 234 -12.29 -24.78 1.27
C SER A 234 -11.62 -25.42 0.04
N ASN A 235 -11.68 -24.78 -1.14
CA ASN A 235 -11.13 -25.25 -2.41
C ASN A 235 -9.83 -24.55 -2.84
N GLY A 236 -8.91 -24.32 -1.90
CA GLY A 236 -7.49 -24.22 -2.23
C GLY A 236 -6.83 -22.84 -2.25
N ASN A 237 -7.36 -21.86 -1.51
CA ASN A 237 -6.53 -20.69 -1.17
C ASN A 237 -5.65 -21.04 0.03
N ASP A 238 -4.33 -20.93 -0.16
CA ASP A 238 -3.34 -20.99 0.91
C ASP A 238 -3.71 -19.95 1.99
N PRO A 239 -3.81 -20.33 3.29
CA PRO A 239 -3.99 -19.37 4.38
C PRO A 239 -3.07 -18.15 4.29
N GLU A 240 -1.84 -18.31 3.76
CA GLU A 240 -0.92 -17.21 3.53
C GLU A 240 -1.40 -16.21 2.46
N GLU A 241 -2.01 -16.69 1.37
CA GLU A 241 -2.55 -15.84 0.31
C GLU A 241 -3.72 -15.00 0.83
N LEU A 242 -4.55 -15.59 1.68
CA LEU A 242 -5.66 -14.91 2.31
C LEU A 242 -5.18 -13.78 3.23
N VAL A 243 -4.24 -14.08 4.13
CA VAL A 243 -3.64 -13.08 5.03
C VAL A 243 -3.03 -11.95 4.22
N ALA A 244 -2.32 -12.26 3.13
CA ALA A 244 -1.75 -11.25 2.23
C ALA A 244 -2.80 -10.36 1.56
N LYS A 245 -3.95 -10.93 1.14
CA LYS A 245 -5.07 -10.16 0.56
C LYS A 245 -5.72 -9.23 1.58
N VAL A 246 -6.01 -9.71 2.78
CA VAL A 246 -6.59 -8.90 3.87
C VAL A 246 -5.62 -7.79 4.26
N PHE A 247 -4.35 -8.13 4.48
CA PHE A 247 -3.26 -7.20 4.77
C PHE A 247 -3.12 -6.09 3.71
N GLY A 248 -3.05 -6.47 2.43
CA GLY A 248 -2.94 -5.52 1.32
C GLY A 248 -4.14 -4.55 1.24
N SER A 249 -5.30 -4.99 1.69
CA SER A 249 -6.54 -4.20 1.71
C SER A 249 -6.53 -3.17 2.83
N ILE A 250 -6.18 -3.59 4.05
CA ILE A 250 -5.96 -2.70 5.19
C ILE A 250 -4.92 -1.63 4.81
N CYS A 251 -3.79 -2.04 4.24
CA CYS A 251 -2.75 -1.14 3.75
C CYS A 251 -3.28 -0.15 2.70
N SER A 252 -4.20 -0.57 1.84
CA SER A 252 -4.83 0.30 0.83
C SER A 252 -5.74 1.36 1.47
N SER A 253 -6.54 0.99 2.48
CA SER A 253 -7.35 1.95 3.23
C SER A 253 -6.48 2.99 3.93
N ILE A 254 -5.43 2.55 4.62
CA ILE A 254 -4.47 3.44 5.29
C ILE A 254 -3.83 4.41 4.29
N THR A 255 -3.32 3.87 3.16
CA THR A 255 -2.69 4.69 2.11
C THR A 255 -3.64 5.79 1.63
N THR A 256 -4.92 5.46 1.47
CA THR A 256 -5.96 6.41 1.02
C THR A 256 -6.18 7.50 2.05
N THR A 257 -6.36 7.16 3.33
CA THR A 257 -6.57 8.14 4.40
C THR A 257 -5.37 9.07 4.57
N VAL A 258 -4.15 8.53 4.60
CA VAL A 258 -2.92 9.35 4.73
C VAL A 258 -2.75 10.29 3.54
N THR A 259 -3.06 9.82 2.33
CA THR A 259 -2.98 10.66 1.12
C THR A 259 -3.98 11.81 1.16
N LEU A 260 -5.21 11.57 1.64
CA LEU A 260 -6.25 12.60 1.78
C LEU A 260 -5.89 13.64 2.85
N ASN A 261 -5.33 13.21 3.99
CA ASN A 261 -4.91 14.12 5.05
C ASN A 261 -3.68 14.96 4.65
N GLY A 262 -2.80 14.44 3.80
CA GLY A 262 -1.63 15.16 3.27
C GLY A 262 -1.96 16.15 2.15
N SER A 263 -3.13 16.06 1.52
CA SER A 263 -3.53 16.89 0.38
C SER A 263 -4.80 17.69 0.69
N MET A 264 -4.62 18.91 1.22
CA MET A 264 -5.69 19.93 1.16
C MET A 264 -5.90 20.40 -0.30
N GLU A 265 -6.38 19.53 -1.19
CA GLU A 265 -6.90 19.97 -2.49
C GLU A 265 -8.19 19.23 -2.89
N LYS A 266 -9.21 20.07 -3.11
CA LYS A 266 -10.62 19.79 -3.44
C LYS A 266 -10.83 18.60 -4.37
N SER A 267 -11.71 17.68 -3.94
CA SER A 267 -12.32 16.68 -4.81
C SER A 267 -13.09 17.39 -5.94
N ARG A 268 -12.61 17.24 -7.17
CA ARG A 268 -13.39 17.53 -8.38
C ARG A 268 -13.82 16.22 -8.99
N GLN A 269 -15.12 16.11 -9.27
CA GLN A 269 -15.76 14.94 -9.87
C GLN A 269 -14.93 14.38 -11.04
N ARG A 270 -14.44 13.16 -10.86
CA ARG A 270 -13.66 12.41 -11.83
C ARG A 270 -14.58 11.99 -12.97
N LYS A 271 -14.30 12.40 -14.21
CA LYS A 271 -14.97 11.81 -15.39
C LYS A 271 -14.55 10.35 -15.47
N VAL A 272 -15.46 9.42 -15.19
CA VAL A 272 -15.23 7.99 -15.38
C VAL A 272 -15.17 7.73 -16.88
N LEU A 273 -13.96 7.49 -17.41
CA LEU A 273 -13.79 7.03 -18.79
C LEU A 273 -14.07 5.53 -18.87
N GLU A 274 -14.74 5.11 -19.94
CA GLU A 274 -14.90 3.69 -20.28
C GLU A 274 -13.51 3.08 -20.55
N LYS A 275 -13.22 1.94 -19.94
CA LYS A 275 -11.94 1.23 -20.06
C LYS A 275 -12.07 0.01 -20.97
N ASP A 276 -11.01 -0.32 -21.71
CA ASP A 276 -10.89 -1.59 -22.43
C ASP A 276 -9.56 -2.24 -22.09
N SER A 277 -9.62 -3.40 -21.44
CA SER A 277 -8.44 -4.17 -21.02
C SER A 277 -7.79 -4.96 -22.16
N ARG A 278 -8.44 -5.07 -23.31
CA ARG A 278 -7.93 -5.83 -24.46
C ARG A 278 -6.99 -4.97 -25.30
N GLU A 279 -5.92 -5.59 -25.79
CA GLU A 279 -5.08 -4.92 -26.78
C GLU A 279 -5.89 -4.63 -28.06
N PRO A 280 -5.75 -3.42 -28.65
CA PRO A 280 -6.46 -3.09 -29.87
C PRO A 280 -5.89 -3.84 -31.07
N ASN A 281 -6.70 -4.00 -32.11
CA ASN A 281 -6.18 -4.41 -33.41
C ASN A 281 -5.28 -3.30 -33.99
N TRP A 282 -3.97 -3.48 -33.89
CA TRP A 282 -2.98 -2.47 -34.32
C TRP A 282 -3.09 -2.12 -35.80
N ASN A 283 -3.59 -3.01 -36.67
CA ASN A 283 -3.69 -2.76 -38.10
C ASN A 283 -4.77 -1.75 -38.47
N THR A 284 -5.76 -1.54 -37.59
CA THR A 284 -6.86 -0.59 -37.82
C THR A 284 -6.57 0.81 -37.29
N LEU A 285 -5.55 0.95 -36.43
CA LEU A 285 -5.21 2.23 -35.80
C LEU A 285 -4.24 3.05 -36.66
N PRO A 286 -4.50 4.36 -36.83
CA PRO A 286 -3.62 5.23 -37.59
C PRO A 286 -2.30 5.45 -36.87
N VAL A 287 -1.22 5.58 -37.66
CA VAL A 287 0.07 6.03 -37.15
C VAL A 287 0.00 7.52 -36.86
N LYS A 288 0.43 7.91 -35.66
CA LYS A 288 0.57 9.29 -35.21
C LYS A 288 2.04 9.64 -35.10
N THR A 289 2.36 10.91 -35.27
CA THR A 289 3.70 11.43 -35.07
C THR A 289 3.75 12.37 -33.87
N GLY A 290 4.91 12.48 -33.26
CA GLY A 290 5.20 13.37 -32.15
C GLY A 290 6.68 13.46 -31.88
N GLU A 291 7.02 14.03 -30.74
CA GLU A 291 8.38 14.08 -30.23
C GLU A 291 8.48 13.39 -28.88
N LEU A 292 9.42 12.48 -28.75
CA LEU A 292 9.80 11.92 -27.46
C LEU A 292 10.95 12.71 -26.89
N MET A 293 10.81 13.11 -25.64
CA MET A 293 11.78 13.86 -24.87
C MET A 293 12.20 13.07 -23.65
N ASN A 294 13.49 13.08 -23.32
CA ASN A 294 13.99 12.51 -22.08
C ASN A 294 15.17 13.33 -21.55
N TYR A 295 15.42 13.24 -20.25
CA TYR A 295 16.60 13.82 -19.66
C TYR A 295 17.85 13.04 -20.07
N ARG A 296 18.97 13.77 -20.20
CA ARG A 296 20.30 13.17 -20.20
C ARG A 296 20.47 12.40 -18.90
N PHE A 297 21.07 11.23 -19.00
CA PHE A 297 21.26 10.38 -17.83
C PHE A 297 22.34 11.02 -16.91
N PRO A 298 22.07 11.17 -15.60
CA PRO A 298 23.04 11.66 -14.64
C PRO A 298 24.31 10.81 -14.63
N ARG A 299 25.47 11.47 -14.49
CA ARG A 299 26.77 10.81 -14.44
C ARG A 299 27.28 10.63 -13.03
N SER A 300 26.77 11.41 -12.09
CA SER A 300 27.19 11.39 -10.70
C SER A 300 26.06 11.81 -9.77
N LEU A 301 26.25 11.58 -8.46
CA LEU A 301 25.35 12.09 -7.44
C LEU A 301 25.23 13.63 -7.48
N VAL A 302 26.29 14.34 -7.87
CA VAL A 302 26.28 15.82 -7.96
C VAL A 302 25.22 16.31 -8.94
N ASP A 303 25.05 15.62 -10.07
CA ASP A 303 24.03 15.96 -11.08
C ASP A 303 22.60 15.83 -10.51
N ILE A 304 22.37 14.89 -9.60
CA ILE A 304 21.05 14.67 -8.97
C ILE A 304 20.76 15.72 -7.91
N LEU A 305 21.79 16.11 -7.15
CA LEU A 305 21.70 17.10 -6.09
C LEU A 305 21.67 18.54 -6.62
N ASP A 306 22.12 18.78 -7.85
CA ASP A 306 22.02 20.10 -8.49
C ASP A 306 20.55 20.46 -8.80
N PRO A 307 20.00 21.52 -8.17
CA PRO A 307 18.62 21.94 -8.41
C PRO A 307 18.36 22.43 -9.84
N ASN A 308 19.40 22.70 -10.64
CA ASN A 308 19.28 23.19 -12.00
C ASN A 308 19.40 22.11 -13.06
N TYR A 309 19.96 20.93 -12.77
CA TYR A 309 20.24 19.90 -13.77
C TYR A 309 19.01 19.55 -14.63
N PHE A 310 17.86 19.34 -13.99
CA PHE A 310 16.60 18.99 -14.64
C PHE A 310 15.77 20.20 -15.13
N ARG A 311 16.22 21.42 -14.82
CA ARG A 311 15.64 22.68 -15.30
C ARG A 311 16.32 23.20 -16.57
N ILE A 312 17.57 22.80 -16.79
CA ILE A 312 18.36 23.19 -17.97
C ILE A 312 17.84 22.48 -19.22
N LYS A 313 17.33 23.27 -20.18
CA LYS A 313 16.77 22.75 -21.44
C LYS A 313 17.74 21.91 -22.27
N SER A 314 19.05 22.20 -22.24
CA SER A 314 20.06 21.43 -22.99
C SER A 314 20.27 20.00 -22.44
N ASN A 315 19.76 19.72 -21.24
CA ASN A 315 19.71 18.38 -20.67
C ASN A 315 18.49 17.58 -21.12
N ILE A 316 17.58 18.17 -21.91
CA ILE A 316 16.47 17.46 -22.53
C ILE A 316 16.86 17.11 -23.98
N ILE A 317 16.89 15.81 -24.28
CA ILE A 317 17.07 15.30 -25.63
C ILE A 317 15.68 15.05 -26.23
N SER A 318 15.45 15.51 -27.47
CA SER A 318 14.22 15.23 -28.22
C SER A 318 14.52 14.43 -29.48
N ARG A 319 13.62 13.51 -29.84
CA ARG A 319 13.66 12.78 -31.11
C ARG A 319 12.26 12.65 -31.71
N LYS A 320 12.20 12.56 -33.04
CA LYS A 320 10.94 12.23 -33.75
C LYS A 320 10.46 10.84 -33.31
N PHE A 321 9.15 10.70 -33.21
CA PHE A 321 8.50 9.49 -32.74
C PHE A 321 7.25 9.20 -33.55
N SER A 322 7.10 7.94 -33.99
CA SER A 322 5.93 7.45 -34.70
C SER A 322 5.30 6.33 -33.89
N TYR A 323 3.99 6.42 -33.63
CA TYR A 323 3.32 5.49 -32.71
C TYR A 323 1.85 5.28 -33.06
N LYS A 324 1.31 4.15 -32.59
CA LYS A 324 -0.13 3.90 -32.52
C LYS A 324 -0.58 4.01 -31.07
N HIS A 325 -1.80 4.49 -30.85
CA HIS A 325 -2.35 4.80 -29.52
C HIS A 325 -3.79 4.31 -29.43
N ALA A 326 -4.08 3.45 -28.45
CA ALA A 326 -5.41 2.92 -28.22
C ALA A 326 -6.43 4.04 -27.98
N PRO A 327 -7.69 3.88 -28.40
CA PRO A 327 -8.73 4.88 -28.20
C PRO A 327 -9.21 4.96 -26.75
N LYS A 328 -9.21 3.83 -26.03
CA LYS A 328 -9.67 3.70 -24.64
C LYS A 328 -8.51 3.34 -23.71
N PRO A 329 -8.49 3.84 -22.46
CA PRO A 329 -7.50 3.43 -21.48
C PRO A 329 -7.78 1.99 -21.01
N PHE A 330 -6.74 1.24 -20.67
CA PHE A 330 -6.91 -0.08 -20.05
C PHE A 330 -6.86 0.00 -18.51
N ALA A 331 -6.22 1.04 -17.96
CA ALA A 331 -6.12 1.27 -16.52
C ALA A 331 -6.19 2.76 -16.17
N SER A 332 -6.42 3.06 -14.89
CA SER A 332 -6.43 4.43 -14.35
C SER A 332 -5.88 4.46 -12.94
N GLY A 333 -4.92 5.34 -12.66
CA GLY A 333 -4.46 5.68 -11.32
C GLY A 333 -5.11 6.97 -10.81
N ALA A 334 -4.77 7.40 -9.60
CA ALA A 334 -5.35 8.59 -8.95
C ALA A 334 -5.31 9.84 -9.85
N GLU A 335 -4.22 10.03 -10.60
CA GLU A 335 -3.98 11.23 -11.41
C GLU A 335 -3.84 11.00 -12.91
N GLN A 336 -3.91 9.75 -13.39
CA GLN A 336 -3.57 9.42 -14.76
C GLN A 336 -4.36 8.23 -15.33
N TYR A 337 -4.49 8.21 -16.65
CA TYR A 337 -4.99 7.10 -17.45
C TYR A 337 -3.84 6.42 -18.18
N ALA A 338 -3.88 5.09 -18.29
CA ALA A 338 -2.91 4.31 -19.04
C ALA A 338 -3.56 3.69 -20.28
N TYR A 339 -2.93 3.88 -21.43
CA TYR A 339 -3.36 3.42 -22.74
C TYR A 339 -2.33 2.45 -23.32
N PHE A 340 -2.80 1.44 -24.05
CA PHE A 340 -1.90 0.65 -24.89
C PHE A 340 -1.37 1.55 -26.01
N GLY A 341 -0.06 1.44 -26.28
CA GLY A 341 0.57 2.04 -27.44
C GLY A 341 1.51 1.07 -28.14
N LEU A 342 1.87 1.41 -29.36
CA LEU A 342 2.86 0.70 -30.16
C LEU A 342 3.83 1.72 -30.75
N ASP A 343 5.10 1.65 -30.38
CA ASP A 343 6.18 2.37 -31.05
C ASP A 343 6.42 1.72 -32.42
N VAL A 344 6.31 2.52 -33.48
CA VAL A 344 6.55 2.14 -34.87
C VAL A 344 7.57 3.07 -35.53
N THR A 345 8.45 3.67 -34.73
CA THR A 345 9.50 4.58 -35.20
C THR A 345 10.58 3.85 -36.00
N HIS A 346 10.80 2.57 -35.68
CA HIS A 346 11.74 1.68 -36.37
C HIS A 346 10.99 0.45 -36.89
N ASP A 347 11.66 -0.34 -37.73
CA ASP A 347 11.09 -1.54 -38.37
C ASP A 347 10.55 -2.57 -37.37
N SER A 348 11.18 -2.67 -36.19
CA SER A 348 10.68 -3.48 -35.08
C SER A 348 9.72 -2.67 -34.21
N SER A 349 8.43 -3.02 -34.28
CA SER A 349 7.43 -2.40 -33.43
C SER A 349 7.57 -2.84 -31.97
N LYS A 350 7.48 -1.91 -31.02
CA LYS A 350 7.59 -2.20 -29.57
C LYS A 350 6.31 -1.81 -28.84
N LYS A 351 5.81 -2.72 -28.00
CA LYS A 351 4.65 -2.44 -27.13
C LYS A 351 5.06 -1.46 -26.02
N ILE A 352 4.27 -0.42 -25.85
CA ILE A 352 4.49 0.66 -24.88
C ILE A 352 3.21 0.96 -24.12
N VAL A 353 3.33 1.63 -22.99
CA VAL A 353 2.23 2.23 -22.25
C VAL A 353 2.33 3.74 -22.41
N ILE A 354 1.23 4.37 -22.83
CA ILE A 354 1.12 5.83 -22.94
C ILE A 354 0.21 6.31 -21.81
N LYS A 355 0.68 7.23 -20.97
CA LYS A 355 -0.07 7.74 -19.83
C LYS A 355 -0.47 9.20 -20.04
N GLU A 356 -1.75 9.49 -19.84
CA GLU A 356 -2.31 10.85 -19.90
C GLU A 356 -2.75 11.30 -18.50
N ARG A 357 -2.36 12.51 -18.09
CA ARG A 357 -2.82 13.09 -16.82
C ARG A 357 -4.30 13.45 -16.89
N ILE A 358 -5.05 13.17 -15.82
CA ILE A 358 -6.48 13.50 -15.71
C ILE A 358 -6.67 15.02 -15.73
N ILE A 359 -5.84 15.74 -14.96
CA ILE A 359 -5.81 17.20 -14.96
C ILE A 359 -4.85 17.66 -16.05
N LYS A 360 -5.40 18.38 -17.05
CA LYS A 360 -4.63 18.85 -18.21
C LYS A 360 -3.81 20.11 -17.94
N ALA A 361 -4.16 20.87 -16.91
CA ALA A 361 -3.43 22.06 -16.49
C ALA A 361 -1.99 21.68 -16.10
N ASN A 362 -1.01 22.43 -16.61
CA ASN A 362 0.42 22.19 -16.40
C ASN A 362 0.88 20.74 -16.71
N SER A 363 0.22 20.06 -17.67
CA SER A 363 0.54 18.67 -18.01
C SER A 363 2.00 18.48 -18.46
N PHE A 364 2.60 19.47 -19.12
CA PHE A 364 4.01 19.39 -19.52
C PHE A 364 4.96 19.33 -18.31
N GLY A 365 4.81 20.26 -17.35
CA GLY A 365 5.62 20.27 -16.14
C GLY A 365 5.48 18.97 -15.35
N LYS A 366 4.25 18.48 -15.18
CA LYS A 366 4.00 17.19 -14.50
C LYS A 366 4.58 15.99 -15.24
N CYS A 367 4.63 16.00 -16.58
CA CYS A 367 5.30 14.95 -17.34
C CYS A 367 6.82 15.01 -17.17
N LEU A 368 7.41 16.21 -17.11
CA LEU A 368 8.84 16.39 -16.83
C LEU A 368 9.20 15.93 -15.41
N GLU A 369 8.39 16.26 -14.40
CA GLU A 369 8.56 15.79 -13.01
C GLU A 369 8.60 14.25 -12.95
N ALA A 370 7.70 13.57 -13.67
CA ALA A 370 7.68 12.11 -13.73
C ALA A 370 8.92 11.52 -14.45
N ALA A 371 9.35 12.15 -15.55
CA ALA A 371 10.56 11.74 -16.26
C ALA A 371 11.83 11.97 -15.42
N GLU A 372 11.88 13.06 -14.67
CA GLU A 372 12.95 13.35 -13.71
C GLU A 372 13.01 12.30 -12.60
N ALA A 373 11.88 12.03 -11.94
CA ALA A 373 11.80 11.03 -10.87
C ALA A 373 12.23 9.63 -11.34
N SER A 374 11.73 9.18 -12.50
CA SER A 374 12.14 7.91 -13.12
C SER A 374 13.64 7.89 -13.46
N THR A 375 14.19 9.00 -13.96
CA THR A 375 15.63 9.10 -14.30
C THR A 375 16.51 8.99 -13.05
N ILE A 376 16.15 9.68 -11.97
CA ILE A 376 16.86 9.63 -10.69
C ILE A 376 16.77 8.25 -10.05
N ALA A 377 15.57 7.66 -10.02
CA ALA A 377 15.38 6.30 -9.49
C ALA A 377 16.20 5.28 -10.28
N SER A 378 16.24 5.38 -11.61
CA SER A 378 17.06 4.52 -12.47
C SER A 378 18.56 4.69 -12.22
N PHE A 379 19.03 5.91 -11.96
CA PHE A 379 20.42 6.15 -11.58
C PHE A 379 20.74 5.48 -10.24
N LEU A 380 19.93 5.74 -9.22
CA LEU A 380 20.14 5.21 -7.87
C LEU A 380 20.03 3.67 -7.84
N SER A 381 19.17 3.08 -8.67
CA SER A 381 19.05 1.64 -8.79
C SER A 381 20.29 1.01 -9.42
N ARG A 382 20.96 1.70 -10.36
CA ARG A 382 22.26 1.25 -10.90
C ARG A 382 23.35 1.26 -9.83
N GLU A 383 23.43 2.33 -9.04
CA GLU A 383 24.40 2.41 -7.94
C GLU A 383 24.13 1.36 -6.86
N PHE A 384 22.85 1.14 -6.52
CA PHE A 384 22.42 0.07 -5.62
C PHE A 384 22.78 -1.31 -6.16
N ASN A 385 22.47 -1.59 -7.42
CA ASN A 385 22.78 -2.86 -8.07
C ASN A 385 24.29 -3.16 -8.05
N SER A 386 25.12 -2.13 -8.24
CA SER A 386 26.57 -2.28 -8.09
C SER A 386 27.00 -2.59 -6.65
N ALA A 387 26.30 -2.05 -5.64
CA ALA A 387 26.61 -2.30 -4.24
C ALA A 387 26.18 -3.71 -3.79
N ILE A 388 24.98 -4.16 -4.19
CA ILE A 388 24.49 -5.51 -3.84
C ILE A 388 25.31 -6.63 -4.46
N GLU A 389 25.85 -6.41 -5.67
CA GLU A 389 26.72 -7.37 -6.35
C GLU A 389 28.03 -7.60 -5.57
N GLN A 390 28.57 -6.56 -4.93
CA GLN A 390 29.78 -6.65 -4.11
C GLN A 390 29.58 -7.48 -2.83
N VAL A 391 28.33 -7.63 -2.37
CA VAL A 391 27.97 -8.34 -1.13
C VAL A 391 27.20 -9.64 -1.39
N GLY A 392 27.17 -10.10 -2.64
CA GLY A 392 26.59 -11.39 -3.04
C GLY A 392 25.07 -11.45 -2.90
N ILE A 393 24.37 -10.39 -3.27
CA ILE A 393 22.91 -10.35 -3.33
C ILE A 393 22.50 -10.29 -4.81
N ASP A 394 21.75 -11.32 -5.25
CA ASP A 394 21.52 -11.56 -6.67
C ASP A 394 20.31 -10.80 -7.23
N LYS A 395 19.27 -10.58 -6.41
CA LYS A 395 18.00 -9.98 -6.88
C LYS A 395 18.16 -8.47 -7.07
N LYS A 396 18.13 -8.00 -8.32
CA LYS A 396 18.37 -6.59 -8.69
C LYS A 396 17.13 -5.72 -8.57
N VAL A 397 17.31 -4.41 -8.51
CA VAL A 397 16.23 -3.41 -8.59
C VAL A 397 16.46 -2.54 -9.82
N ASN A 398 15.50 -2.49 -10.73
CA ASN A 398 15.57 -1.71 -11.96
C ASN A 398 14.30 -0.89 -12.16
N PHE A 399 14.41 0.24 -12.85
CA PHE A 399 13.27 1.07 -13.20
C PHE A 399 13.10 1.17 -14.71
N LEU A 400 11.85 1.20 -15.16
CA LEU A 400 11.51 1.61 -16.51
C LEU A 400 11.88 3.07 -16.72
N GLN A 401 12.50 3.36 -17.86
CA GLN A 401 12.75 4.74 -18.26
C GLN A 401 11.49 5.38 -18.82
N VAL A 402 11.06 6.46 -18.17
CA VAL A 402 9.93 7.27 -18.61
C VAL A 402 10.40 8.37 -19.56
N GLN A 403 9.70 8.51 -20.68
CA GLN A 403 9.91 9.56 -21.67
C GLN A 403 8.67 10.45 -21.79
N VAL A 404 8.84 11.73 -22.12
CA VAL A 404 7.73 12.66 -22.35
C VAL A 404 7.40 12.72 -23.83
N LEU A 405 6.17 12.36 -24.19
CA LEU A 405 5.65 12.50 -25.55
C LEU A 405 4.93 13.83 -25.71
N ARG A 406 5.45 14.68 -26.59
CA ARG A 406 4.76 15.88 -27.08
C ARG A 406 4.07 15.57 -28.40
N ARG A 407 2.75 15.73 -28.43
CA ARG A 407 1.93 15.59 -29.64
C ARG A 407 1.30 16.93 -29.99
N THR A 408 1.56 17.43 -31.19
CA THR A 408 0.91 18.63 -31.72
C THR A 408 -0.03 18.23 -32.84
N ALA A 409 -1.30 18.63 -32.73
CA ALA A 409 -2.33 18.43 -33.76
C ALA A 409 -3.10 19.74 -33.93
N GLY A 410 -2.90 20.42 -35.06
CA GLY A 410 -3.38 21.78 -35.28
C GLY A 410 -2.84 22.72 -34.19
N PHE A 411 -3.74 23.49 -33.56
CA PHE A 411 -3.40 24.40 -32.47
C PHE A 411 -3.35 23.74 -31.08
N SER A 412 -3.54 22.41 -30.99
CA SER A 412 -3.53 21.69 -29.72
C SER A 412 -2.22 20.93 -29.53
N THR A 413 -1.47 21.27 -28.48
CA THR A 413 -0.37 20.45 -27.98
C THR A 413 -0.82 19.68 -26.76
N ARG A 414 -0.55 18.37 -26.75
CA ARG A 414 -0.77 17.48 -25.61
C ARG A 414 0.52 16.80 -25.20
N TYR A 415 0.62 16.52 -23.91
CA TYR A 415 1.76 15.87 -23.29
C TYR A 415 1.33 14.58 -22.63
N PHE A 416 2.14 13.55 -22.80
CA PHE A 416 1.96 12.23 -22.23
C PHE A 416 3.29 11.76 -21.66
N THR A 417 3.27 10.80 -20.76
CA THR A 417 4.46 9.98 -20.48
C THR A 417 4.37 8.64 -21.20
N VAL A 418 5.52 8.10 -21.58
CA VAL A 418 5.65 6.85 -22.32
C VAL A 418 6.69 5.98 -21.64
N GLU A 419 6.37 4.70 -21.49
CA GLU A 419 7.26 3.69 -20.93
C GLU A 419 7.06 2.34 -21.66
N PRO A 420 8.02 1.40 -21.59
CA PRO A 420 7.83 0.05 -22.08
C PRO A 420 6.64 -0.65 -21.39
N LYS A 421 5.88 -1.47 -22.14
CA LYS A 421 4.88 -2.34 -21.52
C LYS A 421 5.60 -3.48 -20.79
N PHE A 422 5.22 -3.75 -19.55
CA PHE A 422 5.63 -4.97 -18.87
C PHE A 422 5.25 -6.22 -19.67
N LEU A 423 6.10 -7.24 -19.61
CA LEU A 423 5.73 -8.60 -20.01
C LEU A 423 4.56 -9.08 -19.15
N ASP A 424 3.86 -10.12 -19.59
CA ASP A 424 2.63 -10.59 -18.94
C ASP A 424 2.92 -11.19 -17.56
N ALA A 425 3.05 -10.29 -16.58
CA ALA A 425 3.34 -10.53 -15.18
C ALA A 425 2.41 -9.66 -14.32
N LYS A 426 2.12 -10.14 -13.10
CA LYS A 426 1.23 -9.46 -12.16
C LYS A 426 1.88 -8.16 -11.69
N PHE A 427 1.24 -7.03 -11.97
CA PHE A 427 1.65 -5.72 -11.43
C PHE A 427 1.35 -5.67 -9.93
N LYS A 428 2.33 -5.25 -9.14
CA LYS A 428 2.28 -5.14 -7.68
C LYS A 428 2.74 -3.75 -7.24
N ARG A 429 2.24 -3.31 -6.09
CA ARG A 429 2.81 -2.18 -5.33
C ARG A 429 3.33 -2.74 -4.02
N PHE A 430 4.63 -2.61 -3.78
CA PHE A 430 5.34 -3.21 -2.65
C PHE A 430 5.31 -2.32 -1.42
N ASN A 431 5.42 -1.01 -1.60
CA ASN A 431 5.22 -0.02 -0.55
C ASN A 431 4.57 1.25 -1.13
N ALA A 432 4.14 2.16 -0.26
CA ALA A 432 3.43 3.39 -0.63
C ALA A 432 4.09 4.62 -0.01
N ASN A 433 4.03 5.78 -0.68
CA ASN A 433 4.61 7.05 -0.19
C ASN A 433 4.13 7.50 1.20
N SER A 434 3.06 6.91 1.73
CA SER A 434 2.58 7.06 3.11
C SER A 434 3.42 6.35 4.17
N GLY A 435 4.44 5.56 3.79
CA GLY A 435 5.23 4.75 4.73
C GLY A 435 4.84 3.28 4.70
N VAL A 436 3.58 2.98 4.33
CA VAL A 436 2.99 1.63 4.39
C VAL A 436 3.68 0.64 3.45
N ILE A 437 4.15 -0.47 4.01
CA ILE A 437 4.67 -1.62 3.28
C ILE A 437 3.50 -2.57 3.01
N LYS A 438 3.22 -2.83 1.73
CA LYS A 438 2.13 -3.69 1.24
C LYS A 438 2.57 -5.13 0.97
N GLU A 439 3.82 -5.31 0.58
CA GLU A 439 4.45 -6.62 0.38
C GLU A 439 5.94 -6.46 0.68
N TYR A 440 6.39 -7.07 1.78
CA TYR A 440 7.76 -6.90 2.27
C TYR A 440 8.77 -7.65 1.41
N HIS A 441 9.78 -6.94 0.93
CA HIS A 441 10.97 -7.53 0.31
C HIS A 441 12.21 -6.84 0.86
N SER A 442 13.07 -7.60 1.53
CA SER A 442 14.36 -7.14 2.07
C SER A 442 15.15 -6.25 1.10
N THR A 443 15.29 -6.68 -0.15
CA THR A 443 16.02 -5.93 -1.19
C THR A 443 15.37 -4.59 -1.51
N LEU A 444 14.04 -4.51 -1.53
CA LEU A 444 13.32 -3.26 -1.85
C LEU A 444 13.38 -2.25 -0.71
N GLU A 445 13.24 -2.72 0.53
CA GLU A 445 13.37 -1.86 1.72
C GLU A 445 14.82 -1.38 1.90
N ALA A 446 15.79 -2.24 1.63
CA ALA A 446 17.20 -1.84 1.59
C ALA A 446 17.52 -0.90 0.42
N PHE A 447 16.86 -1.02 -0.73
CA PHE A 447 17.00 -0.06 -1.83
C PHE A 447 16.53 1.34 -1.40
N ALA A 448 15.34 1.43 -0.79
CA ALA A 448 14.84 2.71 -0.26
C ALA A 448 15.85 3.31 0.73
N HIS A 449 16.31 2.52 1.71
CA HIS A 449 17.32 2.97 2.68
C HIS A 449 18.65 3.38 2.03
N PHE A 450 19.15 2.60 1.08
CA PHE A 450 20.34 2.95 0.32
C PHE A 450 20.18 4.30 -0.39
N THR A 451 19.03 4.58 -1.00
CA THR A 451 18.82 5.88 -1.67
C THR A 451 18.89 7.06 -0.69
N TYR A 452 18.38 6.88 0.52
CA TYR A 452 18.48 7.86 1.59
C TYR A 452 19.94 8.08 2.03
N GLU A 453 20.67 6.99 2.30
CA GLU A 453 22.07 7.06 2.73
C GLU A 453 23.00 7.62 1.64
N TYR A 454 22.89 7.09 0.42
CA TYR A 454 23.71 7.47 -0.73
C TYR A 454 23.53 8.96 -1.08
N THR A 455 22.34 9.50 -0.88
CA THR A 455 22.04 10.93 -1.08
C THR A 455 22.25 11.79 0.17
N LYS A 456 22.84 11.23 1.24
CA LYS A 456 23.12 11.91 2.52
C LYS A 456 21.86 12.53 3.15
N GLY A 457 20.76 11.80 3.07
CA GLY A 457 19.45 12.19 3.58
C GLY A 457 18.70 13.23 2.75
N TYR A 458 19.20 13.57 1.55
CA TYR A 458 18.55 14.56 0.69
C TYR A 458 17.22 14.07 0.11
N LEU A 459 17.14 12.79 -0.27
CA LEU A 459 15.92 12.17 -0.77
C LEU A 459 15.83 10.67 -0.46
N VAL A 460 14.65 10.09 -0.57
CA VAL A 460 14.42 8.63 -0.58
C VAL A 460 13.46 8.28 -1.73
N VAL A 461 13.78 7.22 -2.46
CA VAL A 461 12.90 6.66 -3.50
C VAL A 461 11.95 5.65 -2.85
N TYR A 462 10.64 5.87 -3.01
CA TYR A 462 9.58 5.06 -2.41
C TYR A 462 8.38 4.92 -3.36
N ASP A 463 7.23 4.44 -2.86
CA ASP A 463 6.08 4.00 -3.69
C ASP A 463 6.52 3.01 -4.78
N LEU A 464 7.30 2.01 -4.35
CA LEU A 464 7.91 1.01 -5.23
C LEU A 464 6.82 0.10 -5.79
N GLN A 465 6.63 0.14 -7.11
CA GLN A 465 5.59 -0.60 -7.83
C GLN A 465 6.06 -1.04 -9.21
N GLY A 466 5.59 -2.19 -9.68
CA GLY A 466 6.01 -2.79 -10.93
C GLY A 466 5.76 -4.29 -10.97
N ILE A 467 6.69 -5.04 -11.55
CA ILE A 467 6.63 -6.50 -11.59
C ILE A 467 7.82 -7.12 -10.86
N GLU A 468 7.58 -8.30 -10.30
CA GLU A 468 8.60 -9.14 -9.70
C GLU A 468 8.98 -10.26 -10.67
N LEU A 469 10.28 -10.38 -10.95
CA LEU A 469 10.88 -11.46 -11.72
C LEU A 469 11.83 -12.24 -10.80
N VAL A 470 12.30 -13.39 -11.28
CA VAL A 470 13.17 -14.30 -10.49
C VAL A 470 14.45 -13.58 -10.03
N ASP A 471 15.08 -12.83 -10.92
CA ASP A 471 16.39 -12.20 -10.73
C ASP A 471 16.32 -10.69 -10.46
N GLN A 472 15.14 -10.07 -10.56
CA GLN A 472 15.00 -8.63 -10.40
C GLN A 472 13.57 -8.18 -10.09
N PHE A 473 13.47 -6.99 -9.52
CA PHE A 473 12.28 -6.15 -9.56
C PHE A 473 12.40 -5.17 -10.71
N LEU A 474 11.38 -5.10 -11.56
CA LEU A 474 11.29 -4.10 -12.62
C LEU A 474 10.15 -3.13 -12.29
N LEU A 475 10.52 -1.92 -11.88
CA LEU A 475 9.65 -0.93 -11.25
C LEU A 475 9.33 0.24 -12.18
N THR A 476 8.27 0.99 -11.89
CA THR A 476 7.91 2.24 -12.57
C THR A 476 7.17 3.20 -11.63
N ASP A 477 6.91 4.42 -12.09
CA ASP A 477 6.20 5.48 -11.36
C ASP A 477 6.67 5.64 -9.90
N PRO A 478 7.98 5.86 -9.64
CA PRO A 478 8.45 6.06 -8.28
C PRO A 478 7.91 7.37 -7.69
N ALA A 479 7.69 7.39 -6.38
CA ALA A 479 7.61 8.62 -5.61
C ALA A 479 8.97 8.93 -4.99
N ILE A 480 9.34 10.21 -4.91
CA ILE A 480 10.57 10.64 -4.24
C ILE A 480 10.20 11.61 -3.14
N GLN A 481 10.50 11.23 -1.88
CA GLN A 481 10.44 12.17 -0.76
C GLN A 481 11.76 12.93 -0.74
N CYS A 482 11.72 14.25 -0.74
CA CYS A 482 12.91 15.08 -0.86
C CYS A 482 12.84 16.27 0.09
N THR A 483 13.98 16.67 0.64
CA THR A 483 14.08 17.87 1.49
C THR A 483 13.63 19.15 0.76
N ASP A 484 13.78 19.23 -0.56
CA ASP A 484 13.12 20.24 -1.39
C ASP A 484 11.66 19.85 -1.66
N ARG A 485 10.74 20.44 -0.89
CA ARG A 485 9.28 20.20 -0.97
C ARG A 485 8.63 20.62 -2.29
N TYR A 486 9.31 21.37 -3.15
CA TYR A 486 8.75 21.87 -4.42
C TYR A 486 9.18 21.03 -5.63
N ARG A 487 10.07 20.05 -5.43
CA ARG A 487 10.52 19.09 -6.44
C ARG A 487 9.59 17.87 -6.44
N PHE A 488 9.44 17.18 -7.58
CA PHE A 488 8.68 15.93 -7.73
C PHE A 488 7.15 16.00 -7.55
N GLY A 489 6.56 17.19 -7.49
CA GLY A 489 5.12 17.37 -7.48
C GLY A 489 4.42 16.87 -6.20
N GLY A 490 3.11 16.59 -6.30
CA GLY A 490 2.24 16.35 -5.14
C GLY A 490 2.49 15.06 -4.35
N THR A 491 3.31 14.14 -4.88
CA THR A 491 3.67 12.90 -4.16
C THR A 491 4.85 13.08 -3.21
N ASN A 492 5.55 14.22 -3.29
CA ASN A 492 6.62 14.60 -2.36
C ASN A 492 6.04 15.32 -1.15
N LEU A 493 6.03 14.64 -0.01
CA LEU A 493 5.60 15.15 1.29
C LEU A 493 6.72 15.90 2.03
N GLY A 494 7.86 16.10 1.37
CA GLY A 494 9.01 16.83 1.87
C GLY A 494 9.79 16.04 2.91
N LYS A 495 10.48 16.77 3.81
CA LYS A 495 11.17 16.19 4.96
C LYS A 495 10.26 15.36 5.87
N ARG A 496 8.98 15.72 6.00
CA ARG A 496 8.01 14.93 6.77
C ARG A 496 7.76 13.54 6.16
N GLY A 497 7.70 13.44 4.83
CA GLY A 497 7.62 12.13 4.17
C GLY A 497 8.85 11.25 4.40
N ILE A 498 10.01 11.85 4.63
CA ILE A 498 11.21 11.13 5.04
C ILE A 498 11.09 10.73 6.52
N ASP A 499 10.96 11.73 7.39
CA ASP A 499 11.05 11.58 8.84
C ASP A 499 9.89 10.76 9.41
N ASP A 500 8.66 11.04 9.00
CA ASP A 500 7.45 10.50 9.65
C ASP A 500 6.91 9.24 8.94
N ASN A 501 7.21 9.05 7.65
CA ASN A 501 6.73 7.89 6.90
C ASN A 501 7.81 6.83 6.69
N PHE A 502 8.95 7.21 6.10
CA PHE A 502 10.00 6.26 5.77
C PHE A 502 10.81 5.85 7.01
N LEU A 503 11.36 6.83 7.75
CA LEU A 503 12.30 6.53 8.84
C LEU A 503 11.65 5.85 10.04
N VAL A 504 10.39 6.15 10.37
CA VAL A 504 9.69 5.49 11.48
C VAL A 504 9.28 4.06 11.12
N ASN A 505 8.95 3.78 9.85
CA ASN A 505 8.48 2.45 9.44
C ASN A 505 9.61 1.50 9.02
N HIS A 506 10.75 2.03 8.56
CA HIS A 506 11.87 1.24 8.07
C HIS A 506 12.62 0.56 9.23
N LYS A 507 12.74 -0.77 9.16
CA LYS A 507 13.60 -1.56 10.04
C LYS A 507 14.72 -2.19 9.22
N CYS A 508 15.96 -1.92 9.61
CA CYS A 508 17.13 -2.52 8.98
C CYS A 508 17.11 -4.04 9.15
N ASP A 509 17.42 -4.76 8.08
CA ASP A 509 17.48 -6.21 8.04
C ASP A 509 18.84 -6.72 7.55
N SER A 510 18.93 -8.02 7.26
CA SER A 510 20.16 -8.66 6.80
C SER A 510 20.73 -8.03 5.51
N VAL A 511 19.90 -7.49 4.62
CA VAL A 511 20.38 -6.86 3.38
C VAL A 511 20.96 -5.48 3.70
N CYS A 512 20.29 -4.69 4.53
CA CYS A 512 20.80 -3.39 4.99
C CYS A 512 22.16 -3.55 5.69
N GLN A 513 22.27 -4.56 6.56
CA GLN A 513 23.50 -4.88 7.29
C GLN A 513 24.63 -5.30 6.37
N LYS A 514 24.36 -6.17 5.39
CA LYS A 514 25.37 -6.59 4.39
C LYS A 514 25.89 -5.39 3.59
N LEU A 515 25.02 -4.45 3.26
CA LEU A 515 25.37 -3.20 2.56
C LEU A 515 26.09 -2.17 3.44
N GLY A 516 26.18 -2.41 4.75
CA GLY A 516 26.82 -1.48 5.70
C GLY A 516 26.06 -0.17 5.88
N LEU A 517 24.74 -0.17 5.66
CA LEU A 517 23.89 1.01 5.87
C LEU A 517 23.79 1.32 7.37
N ASN A 518 23.71 2.60 7.76
CA ASN A 518 23.63 2.96 9.17
C ASN A 518 22.36 2.38 9.79
N ILE A 519 22.50 1.69 10.92
CA ILE A 519 21.37 1.09 11.62
C ILE A 519 20.49 2.22 12.13
N LYS A 520 19.30 2.35 11.52
CA LYS A 520 18.19 3.10 12.09
C LYS A 520 17.34 2.11 12.87
N SER A 521 17.40 2.22 14.19
CA SER A 521 16.66 1.41 15.16
C SER A 521 15.20 1.84 15.25
#